data_AF-A0A2M8T4Z2-F1
#
_entry.id   AF-A0A2M8T4Z2-F1
#
_cell.length_a   1.000
_cell.length_b   1.000
_cell.length_c   1.000
_cell.angle_alpha   90.00
_cell.angle_beta   90.00
_cell.angle_gamma   90.00
#
_symmetry.space_group_name_H-M   'P 1'
#
loop_
_entity.id
_entity.type
_entity.pdbx_description
1 polymer ?
#
loop_
_entity_poly.entity_id
_entity_poly.type
_entity_poly.pdbx_seq_one_letter_code
_entity_poly.pdbx_strand_id
1 'polypeptide(L)'
;MKLKKVLTGSTLSLALLVSAAPAFAASPNNSATAPTQTEVSTQAIKDSFTQDFLHRWDIPNTTVKGGVTYYLKSVEIVQGFYRATYEGWIN
;
A
#
# COMPACT_ATOMS: atom_id res chain seq x y z
N MET A 1 26.10 -41.90 42.10
CA MET A 1 25.33 -41.02 43.00
C MET A 1 23.85 -41.12 42.66
N LYS A 2 23.00 -41.27 43.68
CA LYS A 2 21.52 -41.40 43.58
C LYS A 2 20.87 -40.02 43.52
N LEU A 3 19.91 -39.81 42.63
CA LEU A 3 18.80 -38.88 42.85
C LEU A 3 17.50 -39.51 42.31
N LYS A 4 16.64 -39.92 43.24
CA LYS A 4 15.25 -40.30 43.01
C LYS A 4 14.41 -39.03 43.12
N LYS A 5 13.50 -38.78 42.18
CA LYS A 5 12.28 -38.04 42.49
C LYS A 5 11.15 -38.52 41.59
N VAL A 6 10.27 -39.30 42.22
CA VAL A 6 8.94 -39.64 41.73
C VAL A 6 8.09 -38.39 41.91
N LEU A 7 7.41 -37.94 40.86
CA LEU A 7 6.26 -37.05 41.00
C LEU A 7 5.08 -37.64 40.23
N THR A 8 4.32 -38.40 41.00
CA THR A 8 2.95 -38.85 40.78
C THR A 8 1.99 -37.72 40.47
N GLY A 9 0.99 -38.02 39.64
CA GLY A 9 -0.30 -37.31 39.56
C GLY A 9 -0.25 -36.13 38.57
N SER A 10 -1.08 -36.05 37.54
CA SER A 10 -2.47 -36.47 37.48
C SER A 10 -2.88 -36.77 36.04
N THR A 11 -3.48 -37.93 35.83
CA THR A 11 -4.33 -38.21 34.67
C THR A 11 -5.60 -37.38 34.80
N LEU A 12 -5.81 -36.39 33.94
CA LEU A 12 -7.13 -35.78 33.74
C LEU A 12 -7.59 -36.09 32.33
N SER A 13 -8.24 -37.24 32.19
CA SER A 13 -9.07 -37.57 31.04
C SER A 13 -10.15 -36.51 30.90
N LEU A 14 -10.20 -35.84 29.75
CA LEU A 14 -11.42 -35.25 29.23
C LEU A 14 -11.65 -35.82 27.83
N ALA A 15 -12.19 -37.05 27.83
CA ALA A 15 -12.93 -37.55 26.69
C ALA A 15 -14.23 -36.73 26.54
N LEU A 16 -14.78 -36.74 25.32
CA LEU A 16 -16.01 -36.07 24.84
C LEU A 16 -15.70 -34.64 24.35
N LEU A 17 -16.00 -34.24 23.11
CA LEU A 17 -17.25 -34.51 22.41
C LEU A 17 -17.11 -34.13 20.93
N VAL A 18 -17.34 -35.11 20.06
CA VAL A 18 -18.10 -35.02 18.80
C VAL A 18 -17.87 -33.79 17.90
N SER A 19 -17.30 -34.09 16.72
CA SER A 19 -17.63 -33.49 15.42
C SER A 19 -18.92 -32.66 15.41
N ALA A 20 -18.77 -31.35 15.32
CA ALA A 20 -19.78 -30.51 14.68
C ALA A 20 -19.05 -29.66 13.64
N ALA A 21 -19.32 -29.95 12.37
CA ALA A 21 -19.00 -29.09 11.25
C ALA A 21 -19.40 -27.64 11.58
N PRO A 22 -18.72 -26.62 11.03
CA PRO A 22 -19.19 -25.24 11.12
C PRO A 22 -20.63 -25.17 10.58
N ALA A 23 -21.61 -25.10 11.47
CA ALA A 23 -22.96 -24.71 11.14
C ALA A 23 -22.88 -23.23 10.79
N PHE A 24 -22.75 -22.95 9.48
CA PHE A 24 -22.97 -21.61 8.96
C PHE A 24 -24.34 -21.17 9.45
N ALA A 25 -24.35 -20.23 10.40
CA ALA A 25 -25.55 -19.54 10.80
C ALA A 25 -26.13 -18.89 9.53
N ALA A 26 -27.23 -19.46 9.02
CA ALA A 26 -28.07 -18.79 8.05
C ALA A 26 -28.70 -17.58 8.76
N SER A 27 -28.00 -16.47 8.70
CA SER A 27 -28.52 -15.16 9.10
C SER A 27 -29.54 -14.71 8.04
N PRO A 28 -30.64 -14.07 8.47
CA PRO A 28 -31.79 -13.79 7.62
C PRO A 28 -31.41 -12.94 6.40
N ASN A 29 -32.11 -13.24 5.32
CA ASN A 29 -32.19 -12.47 4.10
C ASN A 29 -32.66 -11.04 4.40
N ASN A 30 -31.76 -10.18 4.85
CA ASN A 30 -31.94 -8.75 4.73
C ASN A 30 -31.33 -8.34 3.40
N SER A 31 -32.20 -8.20 2.40
CA SER A 31 -31.99 -7.33 1.26
C SER A 31 -31.76 -5.90 1.76
N ALA A 32 -30.57 -5.64 2.26
CA ALA A 32 -30.02 -4.31 2.36
C ALA A 32 -28.84 -4.33 1.41
N THR A 33 -29.06 -3.79 0.22
CA THR A 33 -28.06 -3.47 -0.79
C THR A 33 -26.78 -3.04 -0.07
N ALA A 34 -25.80 -3.94 0.00
CA ALA A 34 -24.47 -3.55 0.42
C ALA A 34 -24.11 -2.37 -0.49
N PRO A 35 -23.71 -1.20 0.05
CA PRO A 35 -23.03 -0.26 -0.81
C PRO A 35 -21.83 -1.04 -1.30
N THR A 36 -21.84 -1.39 -2.58
CA THR A 36 -20.66 -1.86 -3.29
C THR A 36 -19.63 -0.80 -2.95
N GLN A 37 -18.71 -1.12 -2.04
CA GLN A 37 -17.56 -0.30 -1.79
C GLN A 37 -16.78 -0.44 -3.09
N THR A 38 -17.09 0.44 -4.04
CA THR A 38 -16.28 0.65 -5.21
C THR A 38 -14.96 1.11 -4.62
N GLU A 39 -14.03 0.18 -4.46
CA GLU A 39 -12.64 0.50 -4.19
C GLU A 39 -12.18 1.33 -5.37
N VAL A 40 -12.38 2.65 -5.29
CA VAL A 40 -11.72 3.59 -6.17
C VAL A 40 -10.27 3.58 -5.72
N SER A 41 -9.52 2.62 -6.23
CA SER A 41 -8.07 2.73 -6.27
C SER A 41 -7.78 3.93 -7.17
N THR A 42 -7.64 5.12 -6.58
CA THR A 42 -7.05 6.27 -7.29
C THR A 42 -5.58 5.93 -7.46
N GLN A 43 -5.28 5.06 -8.44
CA GLN A 43 -3.91 4.74 -8.79
C GLN A 43 -3.30 6.03 -9.33
N ALA A 44 -2.30 6.53 -8.62
CA ALA A 44 -1.61 7.74 -9.00
C ALA A 44 -1.02 7.55 -10.40
N ILE A 45 -1.52 8.30 -11.38
CA ILE A 45 -1.03 8.29 -12.76
C ILE A 45 0.25 9.13 -12.80
N LYS A 46 1.31 8.56 -13.36
CA LYS A 46 2.55 9.28 -13.57
C LYS A 46 2.37 10.31 -14.68
N ASP A 47 2.68 11.56 -14.39
CA ASP A 47 2.69 12.66 -15.35
C ASP A 47 4.11 13.25 -15.47
N SER A 48 4.44 13.77 -16.65
CA SER A 48 5.76 14.34 -16.91
C SER A 48 5.68 15.52 -17.86
N PHE A 49 6.50 16.54 -17.62
CA PHE A 49 6.61 17.67 -18.53
C PHE A 49 8.05 18.15 -18.66
N THR A 50 8.32 18.88 -19.73
CA THR A 50 9.62 19.49 -19.99
C THR A 50 9.54 21.01 -19.92
N GLN A 51 10.64 21.63 -19.48
CA GLN A 51 10.79 23.08 -19.44
C GLN A 51 12.23 23.45 -19.80
N ASP A 52 12.37 24.46 -20.65
CA ASP A 52 13.67 24.93 -21.13
C ASP A 52 14.17 26.10 -20.29
N PHE A 53 15.45 26.05 -19.91
CA PHE A 53 16.14 27.03 -19.08
C PHE A 53 17.40 27.54 -19.79
N LEU A 54 17.73 28.81 -19.56
CA LEU A 54 18.92 29.44 -20.12
C LEU A 54 20.20 28.97 -19.40
N HIS A 55 20.13 28.82 -18.08
CA HIS A 55 21.26 28.40 -17.26
C HIS A 55 20.94 27.22 -16.35
N ARG A 56 21.97 26.45 -16.03
CA ARG A 56 21.84 25.23 -15.20
C ARG A 56 21.40 25.53 -13.77
N TRP A 57 21.81 26.67 -13.21
CA TRP A 57 21.46 27.07 -11.84
C TRP A 57 20.04 27.60 -11.70
N ASP A 58 19.37 27.92 -12.81
CA ASP A 58 17.97 28.37 -12.81
C ASP A 58 16.98 27.20 -12.73
N ILE A 59 17.46 25.96 -12.83
CA ILE A 59 16.62 24.75 -12.82
C ILE A 59 16.31 24.35 -11.38
N PRO A 60 15.07 24.52 -10.89
CA PRO A 60 14.72 24.07 -9.55
C PRO A 60 14.65 22.54 -9.48
N ASN A 61 14.95 21.98 -8.30
CA ASN A 61 14.82 20.53 -8.07
C ASN A 61 13.34 20.08 -8.04
N THR A 62 12.42 21.00 -7.76
CA THR A 62 10.99 20.74 -7.63
C THR A 62 10.17 21.90 -8.15
N THR A 63 8.98 21.62 -8.66
CA THR A 63 8.06 22.64 -9.18
C THR A 63 6.62 22.23 -8.92
N VAL A 64 5.74 23.21 -8.68
CA VAL A 64 4.32 22.97 -8.41
C VAL A 64 3.52 23.47 -9.61
N LYS A 65 2.79 22.56 -10.26
CA LYS A 65 1.94 22.87 -11.40
C LYS A 65 0.56 22.24 -11.17
N GLY A 66 -0.49 23.04 -11.22
CA GLY A 66 -1.86 22.55 -11.00
C GLY A 66 -2.09 21.92 -9.62
N GLY A 67 -1.33 22.34 -8.60
CA GLY A 67 -1.42 21.78 -7.24
C GLY A 67 -0.64 20.47 -7.03
N VAL A 68 0.02 19.95 -8.08
CA VAL A 68 0.87 18.76 -7.99
C VAL A 68 2.34 19.15 -7.97
N THR A 69 3.09 18.53 -7.05
CA THR A 69 4.54 18.69 -6.96
C THR A 69 5.22 17.72 -7.92
N TYR A 70 6.01 18.26 -8.83
CA TYR A 70 6.86 17.52 -9.74
C TYR A 70 8.32 17.64 -9.32
N TYR A 71 9.07 16.57 -9.52
CA TYR A 71 10.47 16.43 -9.16
C TYR A 71 11.33 16.36 -10.41
N LEU A 72 12.49 17.01 -10.36
CA LEU A 72 13.45 16.99 -11.45
C LEU A 72 13.96 15.57 -11.68
N LYS A 73 13.72 15.03 -12.88
CA LYS A 73 14.12 13.68 -13.28
C LYS A 73 15.45 13.67 -14.04
N SER A 74 15.56 14.55 -15.02
CA SER A 74 16.75 14.66 -15.87
C SER A 74 16.90 16.08 -16.41
N VAL A 75 18.12 16.40 -16.82
CA VAL A 75 18.43 17.65 -17.52
C VAL A 75 19.28 17.30 -18.73
N GLU A 76 18.85 17.74 -19.90
CA GLU A 76 19.53 17.53 -21.17
C GLU A 76 19.88 18.88 -21.79
N ILE A 77 20.96 18.95 -22.57
CA ILE A 77 21.34 20.17 -23.29
C ILE A 77 20.83 20.04 -24.73
N VAL A 78 19.87 20.87 -25.10
CA VAL A 78 19.24 20.86 -26.42
C VAL A 78 19.37 22.25 -27.03
N GLN A 79 20.08 22.34 -28.16
CA GLN A 79 20.26 23.60 -28.91
C GLN A 79 20.82 24.76 -28.07
N GLY A 80 21.67 24.46 -27.09
CA GLY A 80 22.27 25.45 -26.19
C GLY A 80 21.42 25.82 -24.97
N PHE A 81 20.22 25.28 -24.85
CA PHE A 81 19.36 25.41 -23.66
C PHE A 81 19.45 24.17 -22.78
N TYR A 82 19.16 24.34 -21.50
CA TYR A 82 18.99 23.24 -20.56
C TYR A 82 17.51 22.84 -20.51
N ARG A 83 17.18 21.71 -21.12
CA ARG A 83 15.84 21.11 -21.06
C ARG A 83 15.74 20.24 -19.83
N ALA A 84 14.95 20.68 -18.85
CA ALA A 84 14.67 19.93 -17.64
C ALA A 84 13.39 19.12 -17.81
N THR A 85 13.45 17.83 -17.47
CA THR A 85 12.29 16.93 -17.43
C THR A 85 11.87 16.72 -15.99
N TYR A 86 10.60 16.98 -15.70
CA TYR A 86 10.00 16.80 -14.38
C TYR A 86 8.99 15.65 -14.39
N GLU A 87 8.93 14.90 -13.29
CA GLU A 87 7.99 13.80 -13.09
C GLU A 87 7.18 14.01 -11.80
N GLY A 88 5.89 13.73 -11.87
CA GLY A 88 4.96 13.83 -10.75
C GLY A 88 3.89 12.76 -10.83
N TRP A 89 3.03 12.72 -9.82
CA TRP A 89 1.93 11.77 -9.73
C TRP A 89 0.62 12.52 -9.47
N ILE A 90 -0.34 12.32 -10.36
CA ILE A 90 -1.71 12.87 -10.28
C ILE A 90 -2.65 11.73 -9.84
N ASN A 91 -3.53 11.99 -8.87
CA ASN A 91 -4.56 11.04 -8.43
C ASN A 91 -5.89 11.30 -9.13
#